data_AF-A0A3C0GCV6-F1
#
_entry.id   AF-A0A3C0GCV6-F1
#
_cell.length_a   1.000
_cell.length_b   1.000
_cell.length_c   1.000
_cell.angle_alpha   90.00
_cell.angle_beta   90.00
_cell.angle_gamma   90.00
#
_symmetry.space_group_name_H-M   'P 1'
#
loop_
_entity.id
_entity.type
_entity.pdbx_description
1 polymer ?
#
loop_
_entity_poly.entity_id
_entity_poly.type
_entity_poly.pdbx_seq_one_letter_code
_entity_poly.pdbx_strand_id
1 'polypeptide(L)'
;YGRGEHENYQDRNTSALVGVYNAKVSDLYYEYIRPQENGNRTDIRTLSFENKDGKGIKITAPDLFSFSAHHQLNSDFDEGMEKRQQHTFDIPTRDLININIDHSQMGVGGDNSWGNLPLEAYQIKPENLSFEYVISPIR
;
A
#
# COMPACT_ATOMS: atom_id res chain seq x y z
N TYR A 1 11.73 -2.62 -6.39
CA TYR A 1 12.75 -3.29 -5.57
C TYR A 1 12.42 -3.05 -4.10
N GLY A 2 12.00 -4.11 -3.41
CA GLY A 2 11.49 -4.06 -2.04
C GLY A 2 10.87 -5.39 -1.65
N ARG A 3 10.04 -5.44 -0.61
CA ARG A 3 9.38 -6.68 -0.20
C ARG A 3 8.21 -7.04 -1.10
N GLY A 4 8.11 -8.31 -1.47
CA GLY A 4 7.03 -8.86 -2.29
C GLY A 4 7.11 -10.40 -2.36
N GLU A 5 6.36 -11.04 -3.27
CA GLU A 5 5.47 -10.43 -4.27
C GLU A 5 4.11 -9.97 -3.72
N HIS A 6 3.66 -10.58 -2.62
CA HIS A 6 2.36 -10.34 -1.98
C HIS A 6 2.36 -9.12 -1.04
N GLU A 7 1.16 -8.68 -0.67
CA GLU A 7 0.96 -7.57 0.25
C GLU A 7 1.54 -7.85 1.63
N ASN A 8 2.05 -6.81 2.28
CA ASN A 8 2.69 -6.90 3.58
C ASN A 8 2.60 -5.57 4.34
N TYR A 9 2.67 -5.66 5.67
CA TYR A 9 2.59 -4.55 6.61
C TYR A 9 3.72 -4.64 7.63
N GLN A 10 4.02 -3.56 8.36
CA GLN A 10 5.21 -3.52 9.23
C GLN A 10 5.26 -4.62 10.32
N ASP A 11 4.10 -5.10 10.77
CA ASP A 11 3.95 -6.20 11.73
C ASP A 11 3.72 -7.57 11.07
N ARG A 12 3.66 -7.61 9.73
CA ARG A 12 3.36 -8.79 8.91
C ARG A 12 4.09 -8.75 7.57
N ASN A 13 5.43 -8.75 7.57
CA ASN A 13 6.25 -8.71 6.35
C ASN A 13 7.38 -9.76 6.26
N THR A 14 7.54 -10.64 7.24
CA THR A 14 8.64 -11.61 7.30
C THR A 14 8.60 -12.64 6.17
N SER A 15 7.41 -12.95 5.64
CA SER A 15 7.23 -13.85 4.49
C SER A 15 7.47 -13.17 3.13
N ALA A 16 7.53 -11.84 3.08
CA ALA A 16 7.76 -11.09 1.86
C ALA A 16 9.26 -10.80 1.70
N LEU A 17 9.89 -11.44 0.71
CA LEU A 17 11.33 -11.34 0.48
C LEU A 17 11.69 -10.05 -0.25
N VAL A 18 12.86 -9.50 0.04
CA VAL A 18 13.38 -8.33 -0.67
C VAL A 18 13.89 -8.76 -2.05
N GLY A 19 13.32 -8.17 -3.10
CA GLY A 19 13.62 -8.53 -4.48
C GLY A 19 13.08 -7.55 -5.52
N VAL A 20 13.36 -7.86 -6.78
CA VAL A 20 12.79 -7.15 -7.93
C VAL A 20 11.56 -7.91 -8.39
N TYR A 21 10.40 -7.26 -8.30
CA TYR A 21 9.11 -7.81 -8.69
C TYR A 21 8.45 -6.89 -9.71
N ASN A 22 7.69 -7.48 -10.63
CA ASN A 22 6.88 -6.77 -11.62
C ASN A 22 5.45 -7.29 -11.54
N ALA A 23 4.48 -6.40 -11.54
CA ALA A 23 3.06 -6.71 -11.49
C ALA A 23 2.28 -5.60 -12.21
N LYS A 24 1.08 -5.91 -12.72
CA LYS A 24 0.16 -4.85 -13.13
C LYS A 24 -0.46 -4.22 -11.88
N VAL A 25 -0.92 -2.97 -11.99
CA VAL A 25 -1.65 -2.31 -10.89
C VAL A 25 -2.87 -3.13 -10.47
N SER A 26 -3.57 -3.76 -11.42
CA SER A 26 -4.68 -4.67 -11.14
C SER A 26 -4.32 -5.87 -10.26
N ASP A 27 -3.07 -6.33 -10.33
CA ASP A 27 -2.61 -7.54 -9.62
C ASP A 27 -2.16 -7.21 -8.18
N LEU A 28 -2.07 -5.92 -7.84
CA LEU A 28 -1.75 -5.45 -6.49
C LEU A 28 -2.97 -5.43 -5.57
N TYR A 29 -4.18 -5.45 -6.15
CA TYR A 29 -5.44 -5.45 -5.43
C TYR A 29 -5.72 -6.82 -4.80
N TYR A 30 -6.06 -6.83 -3.51
CA TYR A 30 -6.51 -8.05 -2.82
C TYR A 30 -8.01 -7.97 -2.49
N GLU A 31 -8.78 -8.91 -3.03
CA GLU A 31 -10.24 -8.98 -2.92
C GLU A 31 -10.71 -9.54 -1.56
N TYR A 32 -10.52 -8.77 -0.49
CA TYR A 32 -11.14 -9.07 0.79
C TYR A 32 -12.67 -9.07 0.68
N ILE A 33 -13.35 -10.08 1.26
CA ILE A 33 -14.82 -10.26 1.19
C ILE A 33 -15.56 -8.97 1.54
N ARG A 34 -15.14 -8.34 2.65
CA ARG A 34 -15.50 -6.97 2.97
C ARG A 34 -14.34 -6.07 2.52
N PRO A 35 -14.57 -5.10 1.61
CA PRO A 35 -13.54 -4.15 1.19
C PRO A 35 -12.88 -3.46 2.39
N GLN A 36 -11.57 -3.32 2.32
CA GLN A 36 -10.73 -2.73 3.36
C GLN A 36 -9.37 -2.37 2.76
N GLU A 37 -8.54 -1.67 3.55
CA GLU A 37 -7.14 -1.40 3.22
C GLU A 37 -6.41 -2.67 2.77
N ASN A 38 -5.70 -2.58 1.65
CA ASN A 38 -5.04 -3.72 1.00
C ASN A 38 -3.93 -3.27 0.04
N GLY A 39 -3.07 -4.20 -0.34
CA GLY A 39 -2.10 -4.01 -1.41
C GLY A 39 -0.81 -3.31 -0.98
N ASN A 40 -0.61 -3.02 0.31
CA ASN A 40 0.61 -2.37 0.81
C ASN A 40 1.86 -3.23 0.54
N ARG A 41 2.99 -2.59 0.30
CA ARG A 41 4.31 -3.20 0.18
C ARG A 41 5.32 -2.35 0.96
N THR A 42 6.02 -2.98 1.91
CA THR A 42 7.01 -2.33 2.77
C THR A 42 8.44 -2.46 2.23
N ASP A 43 9.38 -1.74 2.85
CA ASP A 43 10.82 -1.77 2.58
C ASP A 43 11.20 -1.51 1.11
N ILE A 44 10.46 -0.60 0.45
CA ILE A 44 10.71 -0.21 -0.92
C ILE A 44 11.93 0.71 -0.99
N ARG A 45 12.78 0.43 -1.97
CA ARG A 45 13.98 1.22 -2.30
C ARG A 45 13.80 1.96 -3.62
N THR A 46 13.06 1.35 -4.55
CA THR A 46 12.78 1.92 -5.87
C THR A 46 11.47 1.34 -6.37
N LEU A 47 10.62 2.22 -6.88
CA LEU A 47 9.34 1.92 -7.50
C LEU A 47 9.27 2.57 -8.87
N SER A 48 8.77 1.87 -9.88
CA SER A 48 8.47 2.45 -11.19
C SER A 48 7.11 2.02 -11.68
N PHE A 49 6.45 2.93 -12.40
CA PHE A 49 5.23 2.66 -13.16
C PHE A 49 5.52 3.01 -14.60
N GLU A 50 5.41 2.03 -15.49
CA GLU A 50 5.71 2.16 -16.92
C GLU A 50 4.50 1.73 -17.73
N ASN A 51 4.24 2.45 -18.81
CA ASN A 51 3.26 2.05 -19.81
C ASN A 51 3.88 1.04 -20.79
N LYS A 52 3.07 0.56 -21.75
CA LYS A 52 3.54 -0.39 -22.78
C LYS A 52 4.63 0.17 -23.70
N ASP A 53 4.80 1.49 -23.74
CA ASP A 53 5.80 2.19 -24.54
C ASP A 53 7.10 2.46 -23.76
N GLY A 54 7.23 1.97 -22.53
CA GLY A 54 8.39 2.20 -21.65
C GLY A 54 8.44 3.60 -21.02
N LYS A 55 7.38 4.41 -21.18
CA LYS A 55 7.28 5.73 -20.58
C LYS A 55 6.62 5.64 -19.22
N GLY A 56 7.09 6.44 -18.27
CA GLY A 56 6.61 6.28 -16.90
C GLY A 56 7.18 7.24 -15.89
N ILE A 57 6.99 6.88 -14.63
CA ILE A 57 7.58 7.55 -13.48
C ILE A 57 8.38 6.57 -12.65
N LYS A 58 9.47 7.06 -12.08
CA LYS A 58 10.29 6.38 -11.08
C LYS A 58 10.22 7.16 -9.78
N ILE A 59 9.97 6.45 -8.69
CA ILE A 59 9.90 6.97 -7.33
C ILE A 59 11.03 6.37 -6.52
N THR A 60 11.79 7.24 -5.85
CA THR A 60 12.90 6.90 -4.96
C THR A 60 12.85 7.78 -3.73
N ALA A 61 13.32 7.28 -2.60
CA ALA A 61 13.48 8.03 -1.36
C ALA A 61 14.86 7.71 -0.75
N PRO A 62 15.43 8.60 0.09
CA PRO A 62 16.64 8.29 0.84
C PRO A 62 16.41 7.15 1.84
N ASP A 63 15.22 7.11 2.45
CA ASP A 63 14.79 6.07 3.37
C ASP A 63 13.97 4.98 2.67
N LEU A 64 13.83 3.84 3.34
CA LEU A 64 12.86 2.83 2.92
C LEU A 64 11.45 3.38 3.12
N PHE A 65 10.59 3.15 2.14
CA PHE A 65 9.20 3.60 2.17
C PHE A 65 8.24 2.44 1.89
N SER A 66 6.96 2.69 2.10
CA SER A 66 5.88 1.78 1.72
C SER A 66 5.06 2.36 0.58
N PHE A 67 4.42 1.50 -0.21
CA PHE A 67 3.48 1.96 -1.22
C PHE A 67 2.30 1.01 -1.39
N SER A 68 1.20 1.57 -1.88
CA SER A 68 0.11 0.83 -2.51
C SER A 68 -0.29 1.53 -3.81
N ALA A 69 -0.85 0.77 -4.75
CA ALA A 69 -1.35 1.33 -5.99
C ALA A 69 -2.60 0.59 -6.46
N HIS A 70 -3.63 1.35 -6.82
CA HIS A 70 -4.96 0.84 -7.15
C HIS A 70 -5.57 1.61 -8.33
N HIS A 71 -6.55 0.99 -9.00
CA HIS A 71 -7.46 1.68 -9.92
C HIS A 71 -8.69 2.27 -9.19
N GLN A 72 -8.61 2.32 -7.86
CA GLN A 72 -9.63 2.76 -6.91
C GLN A 72 -9.09 3.94 -6.10
N LEU A 73 -9.99 4.75 -5.57
CA LEU A 73 -9.64 5.75 -4.56
C LEU A 73 -9.59 5.07 -3.19
N ASN A 74 -8.79 5.61 -2.26
CA ASN A 74 -8.73 5.08 -0.88
C ASN A 74 -10.13 5.09 -0.22
N SER A 75 -10.96 6.08 -0.55
CA SER A 75 -12.34 6.21 -0.06
C SER A 75 -13.29 5.11 -0.54
N ASP A 76 -12.92 4.33 -1.57
CA ASP A 76 -13.76 3.21 -2.00
C ASP A 76 -13.63 2.01 -1.06
N PHE A 77 -12.48 1.86 -0.40
CA PHE A 77 -12.22 0.80 0.57
C PHE A 77 -12.63 1.17 2.00
N ASP A 78 -13.16 2.38 2.20
CA ASP A 78 -13.60 2.88 3.50
C ASP A 78 -15.12 3.08 3.51
N GLU A 79 -15.82 2.23 4.27
CA GLU A 79 -17.25 2.36 4.50
C GLU A 79 -17.60 3.62 5.32
N GLY A 80 -16.63 4.23 5.99
CA GLY A 80 -16.81 5.32 6.94
C GLY A 80 -17.24 4.81 8.32
N MET A 81 -17.84 5.70 9.11
CA MET A 81 -18.27 5.39 10.48
C MET A 81 -19.52 4.49 10.54
N GLU A 82 -20.30 4.46 9.47
CA GLU A 82 -21.50 3.63 9.36
C GLU A 82 -21.21 2.36 8.54
N LYS A 83 -21.69 1.21 9.03
CA LYS A 83 -21.53 -0.05 8.30
C LYS A 83 -22.50 -0.10 7.12
N ARG A 84 -21.98 0.07 5.91
CA ARG A 84 -22.74 0.07 4.65
C ARG A 84 -22.89 -1.32 4.04
N GLN A 85 -22.23 -2.34 4.60
CA GLN A 85 -22.26 -3.71 4.08
C GLN A 85 -21.77 -3.78 2.62
N GLN A 86 -20.69 -3.08 2.31
CA GLN A 86 -20.08 -3.13 0.99
C GLN A 86 -19.42 -4.49 0.75
N HIS A 87 -19.44 -4.90 -0.50
CA HIS A 87 -18.83 -6.12 -1.00
C HIS A 87 -17.90 -5.78 -2.16
N THR A 88 -17.09 -6.75 -2.60
CA THR A 88 -16.11 -6.55 -3.67
C THR A 88 -16.72 -6.00 -4.96
N PHE A 89 -17.95 -6.37 -5.30
CA PHE A 89 -18.63 -5.88 -6.51
C PHE A 89 -19.07 -4.40 -6.42
N ASP A 90 -19.12 -3.82 -5.22
CA ASP A 90 -19.44 -2.41 -5.01
C ASP A 90 -18.25 -1.48 -5.25
N ILE A 91 -17.05 -2.04 -5.45
CA ILE A 91 -15.80 -1.30 -5.60
C ILE A 91 -15.56 -0.89 -7.06
N PRO A 92 -15.71 0.39 -7.42
CA PRO A 92 -15.59 0.82 -8.81
C PRO A 92 -14.13 0.87 -9.28
N THR A 93 -13.87 0.27 -10.44
CA THR A 93 -12.60 0.46 -11.16
C THR A 93 -12.68 1.74 -11.99
N ARG A 94 -11.61 2.55 -11.99
CA ARG A 94 -11.52 3.82 -12.73
C ARG A 94 -10.30 3.88 -13.65
N ASP A 95 -10.37 4.79 -14.62
CA ASP A 95 -9.24 5.13 -15.50
C ASP A 95 -8.27 6.11 -14.81
N LEU A 96 -7.68 5.64 -13.71
CA LEU A 96 -6.62 6.32 -12.97
C LEU A 96 -5.74 5.29 -12.29
N ILE A 97 -4.57 5.71 -11.84
CA ILE A 97 -3.76 4.96 -10.87
C ILE A 97 -3.63 5.85 -9.64
N ASN A 98 -4.24 5.42 -8.54
CA ASN A 98 -4.05 6.03 -7.23
C ASN A 98 -2.81 5.39 -6.61
N ILE A 99 -1.83 6.22 -6.22
CA ILE A 99 -0.55 5.76 -5.67
C ILE A 99 -0.38 6.40 -4.30
N ASN A 100 -0.27 5.58 -3.26
CA ASN A 100 0.14 6.03 -1.93
C ASN A 100 1.65 5.79 -1.78
N ILE A 101 2.37 6.81 -1.31
CA ILE A 101 3.81 6.76 -1.02
C ILE A 101 3.98 7.17 0.44
N ASP A 102 4.24 6.19 1.28
CA ASP A 102 4.12 6.35 2.72
C ASP A 102 5.49 6.18 3.39
N HIS A 103 5.85 7.14 4.26
CA HIS A 103 6.95 6.95 5.20
C HIS A 103 6.70 5.73 6.10
N SER A 104 5.48 5.63 6.61
CA SER A 104 5.06 4.60 7.55
C SER A 104 3.54 4.48 7.56
N GLN A 105 3.05 3.25 7.70
CA GLN A 105 1.65 2.93 7.95
C GLN A 105 1.60 1.99 9.16
N MET A 106 0.72 2.26 10.14
CA MET A 106 0.56 1.44 11.35
C MET A 106 0.39 -0.06 11.02
N GLY A 107 0.83 -0.94 11.92
CA GLY A 107 0.58 -2.38 11.82
C GLY A 107 -0.91 -2.73 11.76
N VAL A 108 -1.21 -3.94 11.28
CA VAL A 108 -2.58 -4.46 11.19
C VAL A 108 -3.11 -4.93 12.55
N GLY A 109 -2.22 -5.43 13.42
CA GLY A 109 -2.58 -6.07 14.68
C GLY A 109 -3.25 -7.43 14.48
N GLY A 110 -4.21 -7.77 15.34
CA GLY A 110 -4.99 -9.00 15.23
C GLY A 110 -4.94 -9.96 16.42
N ASP A 111 -4.36 -9.56 17.56
CA ASP A 111 -4.46 -10.33 18.82
C ASP A 111 -5.92 -10.56 19.22
N ASN A 112 -6.78 -9.58 18.93
CA ASN A 112 -8.23 -9.75 18.83
C ASN A 112 -8.82 -8.74 17.83
N SER A 113 -10.12 -8.85 17.56
CA SER A 113 -10.86 -7.95 16.67
C SER A 113 -11.92 -7.11 17.40
N TRP A 114 -11.73 -6.86 18.71
CA TRP A 114 -12.70 -6.16 19.56
C TRP A 114 -12.07 -5.22 20.59
N GLY A 115 -10.84 -4.75 20.36
CA GLY A 115 -10.28 -3.63 21.11
C GLY A 115 -8.77 -3.53 21.16
N ASN A 116 -8.04 -4.61 20.91
CA ASN A 116 -6.57 -4.54 20.93
C ASN A 116 -6.05 -3.76 19.73
N LEU A 117 -5.12 -2.86 20.01
CA LEU A 117 -4.32 -2.17 19.00
C LEU A 117 -3.17 -3.08 18.54
N PRO A 118 -2.51 -2.75 17.41
CA PRO A 118 -1.19 -3.32 17.10
C PRO A 118 -0.22 -3.14 18.26
N LEU A 119 0.76 -4.03 18.39
CA LEU A 119 1.80 -3.90 19.44
C LEU A 119 2.47 -2.52 19.35
N GLU A 120 2.90 -1.96 20.48
CA GLU A 120 3.45 -0.59 20.55
C GLU A 120 4.59 -0.35 19.54
N ALA A 121 5.41 -1.37 19.27
CA ALA A 121 6.50 -1.33 18.30
C ALA A 121 6.04 -1.09 16.85
N TYR A 122 4.75 -1.30 16.56
CA TYR A 122 4.14 -1.14 15.24
C TYR A 122 3.12 -0.01 15.17
N GLN A 123 3.09 0.86 16.17
CA GLN A 123 2.29 2.09 16.19
C GLN A 123 3.14 3.29 15.77
N ILE A 124 2.51 4.26 15.10
CA ILE A 124 3.18 5.52 14.74
C ILE A 124 2.96 6.51 15.88
N LYS A 125 4.05 6.90 16.54
CA LYS A 125 4.00 7.86 17.66
C LYS A 125 3.71 9.28 17.14
N PRO A 126 2.98 10.10 17.93
CA PRO A 126 2.70 11.49 17.57
C PRO A 126 3.95 12.35 17.78
N GLU A 127 4.85 12.30 16.81
CA GLU A 127 6.13 13.00 16.83
C GLU A 127 6.31 13.85 15.57
N ASN A 128 7.29 14.76 15.58
CA ASN A 128 7.64 15.52 14.39
C ASN A 128 8.32 14.58 13.39
N LEU A 129 7.67 14.35 12.25
CA LEU A 129 8.16 13.50 11.16
C LEU A 129 8.42 14.32 9.90
N SER A 130 9.47 13.98 9.18
CA SER A 130 9.75 14.48 7.83
C SER A 130 9.92 13.29 6.90
N PHE A 131 9.39 13.40 5.69
CA PHE A 131 9.51 12.38 4.67
C PHE A 131 9.69 13.04 3.32
N GLU A 132 10.70 12.58 2.59
CA GLU A 132 11.07 13.10 1.29
C GLU A 132 11.15 11.96 0.28
N TYR A 133 10.67 12.22 -0.93
CA TYR A 133 10.81 11.32 -2.06
C TYR A 133 10.92 12.12 -3.35
N VAL A 134 11.48 11.50 -4.39
CA VAL A 134 11.69 12.09 -5.70
C VAL A 134 10.89 11.32 -6.71
N ILE A 135 10.12 12.04 -7.54
CA ILE A 135 9.50 11.52 -8.75
C ILE A 135 10.33 12.00 -9.94
N SER A 136 10.78 11.05 -10.77
CA SER A 136 11.53 11.33 -11.99
C SER A 136 10.88 10.65 -13.19
N PRO A 137 10.92 11.24 -14.39
CA PRO A 137 10.37 10.62 -15.59
C PRO A 137 11.24 9.45 -16.07
N ILE A 138 10.60 8.40 -16.55
CA ILE A 138 11.22 7.33 -17.35
C ILE A 138 10.88 7.65 -18.82
N ARG A 139 11.92 7.72 -19.66
CA ARG A 139 11.83 8.14 -21.06
C ARG A 139 12.24 7.02 -22.00
#